data_AF-A0A917FSQ9-F1
#
_entry.id   AF-A0A917FSQ9-F1
#
_cell.length_a   1.000
_cell.length_b   1.000
_cell.length_c   1.000
_cell.angle_alpha   90.00
_cell.angle_beta   90.00
_cell.angle_gamma   90.00
#
_symmetry.space_group_name_H-M   'P 1'
#
loop_
_entity.id
_entity.type
_entity.pdbx_description
1 polymer ?
#
loop_
_entity_poly.entity_id
_entity_poly.type
_entity_poly.pdbx_seq_one_letter_code
_entity_poly.pdbx_strand_id
1 'polypeptide(L)' 'MNLIEEIDHIRNELLHTAEQHAMNLLHPDVLWVSQKLDHLIVASMAYSEASSV' A
#
# COMPACT_ATOMS: atom_id res chain seq x y z
N MET A 1 -10.23 11.19 -4.10
CA MET A 1 -9.90 9.90 -3.47
C MET A 1 -9.47 10.21 -2.06
N ASN A 2 -10.12 9.65 -1.05
CA ASN A 2 -9.65 9.77 0.34
C ASN A 2 -8.46 8.80 0.56
N LEU A 3 -7.68 9.01 1.62
CA LEU A 3 -6.48 8.22 1.88
C LEU A 3 -6.77 6.72 2.07
N ILE A 4 -7.95 6.37 2.58
CA ILE A 4 -8.39 4.98 2.76
C ILE A 4 -8.67 4.33 1.40
N GLU A 5 -9.35 5.04 0.50
CA GLU A 5 -9.59 4.59 -0.88
C GLU A 5 -8.29 4.38 -1.65
N GLU A 6 -7.28 5.22 -1.40
CA GLU A 6 -5.94 5.06 -1.99
C GLU A 6 -5.21 3.84 -1.43
N ILE A 7 -5.27 3.60 -0.12
CA ILE A 7 -4.74 2.38 0.51
C ILE A 7 -5.40 1.13 -0.09
N ASP A 8 -6.72 1.11 -0.23
CA ASP A 8 -7.45 -0.02 -0.83
C ASP A 8 -7.08 -0.22 -2.30
N HIS A 9 -6.89 0.86 -3.06
CA HIS A 9 -6.45 0.79 -4.45
C HIS A 9 -5.05 0.15 -4.56
N ILE A 10 -4.07 0.64 -3.80
CA ILE A 10 -2.70 0.10 -3.83
C ILE A 10 -2.64 -1.34 -3.29
N ARG A 11 -3.49 -1.68 -2.31
CA ARG A 11 -3.61 -3.07 -1.85
C ARG A 11 -4.06 -4.01 -2.98
N ASN A 12 -5.03 -3.61 -3.78
CA ASN A 12 -5.49 -4.40 -4.93
C ASN A 12 -4.41 -4.47 -6.02
N GLU A 13 -3.68 -3.38 -6.25
CA GLU A 13 -2.51 -3.35 -7.16
C GLU A 13 -1.43 -4.34 -6.70
N LEU A 14 -1.14 -4.41 -5.39
CA LEU A 14 -0.17 -5.35 -4.82
C LEU A 14 -0.58 -6.80 -5.05
N LEU A 15 -1.84 -7.14 -4.80
CA LEU A 15 -2.38 -8.49 -5.02
C LEU A 15 -2.27 -8.87 -6.50
N HIS A 16 -2.69 -7.98 -7.39
CA HIS A 16 -2.60 -8.24 -8.82
C HIS A 16 -1.16 -8.43 -9.29
N THR A 17 -0.24 -7.58 -8.83
CA THR A 17 1.19 -7.67 -9.15
C THR A 17 1.78 -8.98 -8.62
N ALA A 18 1.41 -9.39 -7.40
CA ALA A 18 1.82 -10.68 -6.85
C ALA A 18 1.30 -11.85 -7.70
N GLU A 19 0.03 -11.82 -8.12
CA GLU A 19 -0.56 -12.84 -9.01
C GLU A 19 0.20 -12.95 -10.35
N GLN A 20 0.53 -11.82 -10.97
CA GLN A 20 1.30 -11.78 -12.23
C GLN A 20 2.69 -12.41 -12.08
N HIS A 21 3.29 -12.33 -10.89
CA HIS A 21 4.60 -12.92 -10.58
C HIS A 21 4.51 -14.24 -9.82
N ALA A 22 3.39 -14.98 -9.97
CA ALA A 22 3.17 -16.29 -9.34
C ALA A 22 3.37 -16.27 -7.81
N MET A 23 2.90 -15.20 -7.16
CA MET A 23 3.05 -14.92 -5.73
C MET A 23 4.51 -14.85 -5.26
N ASN A 24 5.44 -14.50 -6.14
CA ASN A 24 6.81 -14.20 -5.73
C ASN A 24 6.87 -12.84 -5.02
N LEU A 25 6.74 -12.86 -3.70
CA LEU A 25 6.75 -11.65 -2.85
C LEU A 25 8.11 -10.94 -2.81
N LEU A 26 9.17 -11.58 -3.32
CA LEU A 26 10.50 -10.99 -3.44
C LEU A 26 10.77 -10.40 -4.83
N HIS A 27 9.80 -10.49 -5.75
CA HIS A 27 9.93 -9.85 -7.06
C HIS A 27 10.05 -8.33 -6.88
N PRO A 28 10.98 -7.66 -7.58
CA PRO A 28 11.19 -6.21 -7.43
C PRO A 28 9.91 -5.37 -7.54
N ASP A 29 9.03 -5.72 -8.47
CA ASP A 29 7.77 -5.00 -8.67
C ASP A 29 6.80 -5.20 -7.50
N VAL A 30 6.71 -6.41 -6.95
CA VAL A 30 5.88 -6.70 -5.76
C VAL A 30 6.42 -5.95 -4.54
N LEU A 31 7.75 -5.95 -4.36
CA LEU A 31 8.40 -5.19 -3.29
C LEU A 31 8.15 -3.68 -3.41
N TRP A 32 8.23 -3.15 -4.64
CA TRP A 32 7.99 -1.72 -4.87
C TRP A 32 6.56 -1.31 -4.51
N VAL A 33 5.56 -2.08 -4.97
CA VAL A 33 4.15 -1.79 -4.63
C VAL A 33 3.89 -1.98 -3.13
N SER A 34 4.52 -2.98 -2.49
CA SER A 34 4.43 -3.19 -1.04
C SER A 34 4.95 -1.99 -0.26
N GLN A 35 6.12 -1.46 -0.63
CA GLN A 35 6.69 -0.28 0.03
C GLN A 35 5.82 0.97 -0.17
N LYS A 36 5.22 1.13 -1.35
CA LYS A 36 4.26 2.21 -1.63
C LYS A 36 3.04 2.11 -0.69
N LEU A 37 2.52 0.91 -0.47
CA LEU A 37 1.42 0.67 0.46
C LEU A 37 1.82 1.01 1.91
N ASP A 38 3.00 0.57 2.34
CA ASP A 38 3.51 0.84 3.69
C ASP A 38 3.63 2.34 3.96
N HIS A 39 4.14 3.11 3.00
CA HIS A 39 4.22 4.57 3.11
C HIS A 39 2.85 5.23 3.29
N LEU A 40 1.83 4.78 2.55
CA LEU A 40 0.47 5.31 2.68
C LEU A 40 -0.15 4.97 4.05
N ILE A 41 0.09 3.76 4.55
CA ILE A 41 -0.37 3.35 5.88
C ILE A 41 0.26 4.23 6.96
N VAL A 42 1.59 4.43 6.91
CA VAL A 42 2.29 5.30 7.88
C VAL A 42 1.77 6.73 7.81
N ALA A 43 1.57 7.27 6.61
CA ALA A 43 1.00 8.60 6.43
C ALA A 43 -0.42 8.70 7.02
N SER A 44 -1.23 7.65 6.88
CA SER A 44 -2.59 7.61 7.45
C SER A 44 -2.60 7.59 8.97
N MET A 45 -1.66 6.88 9.59
CA MET A 45 -1.50 6.86 11.05
C MET A 45 -1.07 8.24 11.56
N ALA A 46 -0.07 8.85 10.93
CA ALA A 46 0.40 10.19 11.31
C ALA A 46 -0.70 11.26 11.17
N TYR A 47 -1.52 11.19 10.10
CA TYR A 47 -2.65 12.11 9.92
C TYR A 47 -3.73 11.90 10.99
N SER A 48 -4.01 10.65 11.35
CA SER A 48 -4.95 10.32 12.44
C SER A 48 -4.46 10.85 13.80
N GLU A 49 -3.17 10.76 14.09
CA GLU A 49 -2.59 11.29 15.33
C GLU A 49 -2.60 12.82 15.37
N ALA A 50 -2.22 13.48 14.27
CA ALA A 50 -2.20 14.94 14.18
C ALA A 50 -3.60 15.58 14.24
N SER A 51 -4.62 14.88 13.75
CA SER A 51 -6.01 15.37 13.74
C SER A 51 -6.78 15.09 15.05
N SER A 52 -6.13 14.43 16.02
CA SER A 52 -6.68 14.14 17.37
C SER A 52 -6.20 15.13 18.44
N VAL A 53 -5.52 16.21 18.04
CA VAL A 53 -5.05 17.33 18.88
C VAL A 53 -5.84 18.59 18.55
#